data_AF-A0A3D4QQ77-F1
#
_entry.id   AF-A0A3D4QQ77-F1
#
_cell.length_a   1.000
_cell.length_b   1.000
_cell.length_c   1.000
_cell.angle_alpha   90.00
_cell.angle_beta   90.00
_cell.angle_gamma   90.00
#
_symmetry.space_group_name_H-M   'P 1'
#
loop_
_entity.id
_entity.type
_entity.pdbx_description
1 polymer ?
#
loop_
_entity_poly.entity_id
_entity_poly.type
_entity_poly.pdbx_seq_one_letter_code
_entity_poly.pdbx_strand_id
1 'polypeptide(L)'
;MNWVAEWLKPARDMGDAAPVFLKKFELTKPVHKAVLYVTAMGVYEAELNGQRVGDFLMAPGWTSYQKRLQYQKYDVSALLKENNELFITVGKGW
;
A
#
# COMPACT_ATOMS: atom_id res chain seq x y z
N MET A 1 -16.88 -5.71 4.32
CA MET A 1 -16.23 -4.78 3.37
C MET A 1 -15.97 -5.58 2.12
N ASN A 2 -16.39 -5.10 0.95
CA ASN A 2 -16.21 -5.82 -0.31
C ASN A 2 -14.99 -5.25 -1.02
N TRP A 3 -13.98 -6.08 -1.25
CA TRP A 3 -12.78 -5.69 -1.97
C TRP A 3 -13.03 -5.75 -3.47
N VAL A 4 -12.55 -4.75 -4.18
CA VAL A 4 -12.48 -4.72 -5.66
C VAL A 4 -11.01 -4.73 -6.14
N ALA A 5 -10.09 -5.07 -5.23
CA ALA A 5 -8.66 -5.21 -5.49
C ALA A 5 -8.26 -6.68 -5.46
N GLU A 6 -7.20 -7.01 -6.19
CA GLU A 6 -6.63 -8.35 -6.25
C GLU A 6 -5.22 -8.38 -5.64
N TRP A 7 -4.79 -9.55 -5.21
CA TRP A 7 -3.42 -9.76 -4.76
C TRP A 7 -2.45 -9.60 -5.93
N LEU A 8 -1.45 -8.75 -5.73
CA LEU A 8 -0.35 -8.58 -6.68
C LEU A 8 0.90 -9.31 -6.17
N LYS A 9 1.74 -9.72 -7.10
CA LYS A 9 3.08 -10.24 -6.84
C LYS A 9 4.06 -9.67 -7.87
N PRO A 10 5.38 -9.68 -7.58
CA PRO A 10 6.37 -9.29 -8.58
C PRO A 10 6.28 -10.17 -9.84
N ALA A 11 6.54 -9.59 -11.01
CA ALA A 11 6.47 -10.30 -12.29
C ALA A 11 7.54 -11.40 -12.44
N ARG A 12 8.61 -11.32 -11.65
CA ARG A 12 9.71 -12.29 -11.60
C ARG A 12 10.10 -12.54 -10.14
N ASP A 13 10.80 -13.63 -9.89
CA ASP A 13 11.43 -13.84 -8.59
C ASP A 13 12.48 -12.75 -8.33
N MET A 14 12.37 -12.11 -7.17
CA MET A 14 13.24 -11.00 -6.73
C MET A 14 14.19 -11.44 -5.60
N GLY A 15 14.17 -12.71 -5.20
CA GLY A 15 15.04 -13.25 -4.15
C GLY A 15 14.81 -12.56 -2.80
N ASP A 16 15.86 -11.93 -2.27
CA ASP A 16 15.82 -11.17 -1.01
C ASP A 16 15.51 -9.68 -1.18
N ALA A 17 15.40 -9.19 -2.41
CA ALA A 17 15.08 -7.79 -2.65
C ALA A 17 13.63 -7.49 -2.24
N ALA A 18 13.41 -6.32 -1.64
CA ALA A 18 12.08 -5.79 -1.37
C ALA A 18 11.49 -5.20 -2.66
N PRO A 19 10.49 -5.84 -3.30
CA PRO A 19 9.85 -5.27 -4.49
C PRO A 19 9.13 -3.96 -4.18
N VAL A 20 9.14 -3.06 -5.16
CA VAL A 20 8.37 -1.81 -5.14
C VAL A 20 7.30 -1.88 -6.22
N PHE A 21 6.05 -1.69 -5.82
CA PHE A 21 4.90 -1.58 -6.71
C PHE A 21 4.57 -0.11 -6.92
N LEU A 22 4.44 0.30 -8.18
CA LEU A 22 4.07 1.67 -8.55
C LEU A 22 2.69 1.68 -9.22
N LYS A 23 1.83 2.59 -8.76
CA LYS A 23 0.61 2.98 -9.46
C LYS A 23 0.63 4.47 -9.74
N LYS A 24 0.49 4.82 -11.02
CA LYS A 24 0.19 6.19 -11.44
C LYS A 24 -1.29 6.36 -11.73
N PHE A 25 -1.86 7.50 -11.34
CA PHE A 25 -3.25 7.84 -11.61
C PHE A 25 -3.48 9.35 -11.59
N GLU A 26 -4.49 9.80 -12.32
CA GLU A 26 -4.86 11.21 -12.48
C GLU A 26 -6.24 11.47 -11.89
N LEU A 27 -6.43 12.64 -11.28
CA LEU A 27 -7.72 13.10 -10.77
C LEU A 27 -8.37 14.04 -11.77
N THR A 28 -9.55 13.67 -12.26
CA THR A 28 -10.32 14.50 -13.21
C THR A 28 -11.24 15.51 -12.53
N LYS A 29 -11.38 15.43 -11.21
CA LYS A 29 -12.25 16.29 -10.39
C LYS A 29 -11.64 16.48 -8.99
N PRO A 30 -11.98 17.58 -8.29
CA PRO A 30 -11.58 17.75 -6.89
C PRO A 30 -12.05 16.59 -6.01
N VAL A 31 -11.17 16.10 -5.15
CA VAL A 31 -11.46 15.01 -4.21
C VAL A 31 -11.59 15.58 -2.81
N HIS A 32 -12.76 15.40 -2.19
CA HIS A 32 -12.99 15.81 -0.80
C HIS A 32 -12.39 14.81 0.20
N LYS A 33 -12.43 13.51 -0.14
CA LYS A 33 -11.95 12.44 0.74
C LYS A 33 -11.37 11.28 -0.06
N ALA A 34 -10.20 10.81 0.37
CA ALA A 34 -9.55 9.63 -0.15
C ALA A 34 -8.97 8.78 0.99
N VAL A 35 -9.10 7.47 0.84
CA VAL A 35 -8.66 6.51 1.85
C VAL A 35 -7.87 5.40 1.18
N LEU A 36 -6.65 5.17 1.66
CA LEU A 36 -5.85 4.01 1.28
C LEU A 36 -6.14 2.85 2.23
N TYR A 37 -6.61 1.74 1.67
CA TYR A 37 -6.69 0.46 2.36
C TYR A 37 -5.59 -0.44 1.82
N VAL A 38 -4.73 -0.96 2.70
CA VAL A 38 -3.52 -1.66 2.28
C VAL A 38 -3.12 -2.73 3.30
N THR A 39 -2.52 -3.80 2.79
CA THR A 39 -1.91 -4.88 3.56
C THR A 39 -0.83 -5.55 2.71
N ALA A 40 -0.03 -6.43 3.31
CA ALA A 40 0.93 -7.27 2.63
C ALA A 40 1.07 -8.61 3.34
N MET A 41 1.44 -9.65 2.58
CA MET A 41 2.05 -10.85 3.17
C MET A 41 3.52 -10.54 3.45
N GLY A 42 3.85 -10.29 4.71
CA GLY A 42 5.14 -9.75 5.12
C GLY A 42 4.97 -8.40 5.78
N VAL A 43 5.77 -7.41 5.38
CA VAL A 43 5.63 -6.01 5.82
C VAL A 43 5.60 -5.06 4.62
N TYR A 44 5.04 -3.87 4.78
CA TYR A 44 5.05 -2.86 3.74
C TYR A 44 5.31 -1.44 4.26
N GLU A 45 5.78 -0.60 3.35
CA GLU A 45 5.80 0.85 3.48
C GLU A 45 5.08 1.46 2.27
N ALA A 46 4.24 2.47 2.51
CA ALA A 46 3.50 3.16 1.47
C ALA A 46 3.96 4.62 1.38
N GLU A 47 4.15 5.09 0.16
CA GLU A 47 4.50 6.48 -0.15
C GLU A 47 3.58 6.99 -1.25
N LEU A 48 2.96 8.14 -1.02
CA LEU A 48 2.13 8.83 -2.01
C LEU A 48 2.75 10.19 -2.31
N ASN A 49 3.11 10.42 -3.58
CA ASN A 49 3.65 11.69 -4.07
C ASN A 49 4.92 12.15 -3.33
N GLY A 50 5.80 11.22 -2.96
CA GLY A 50 7.03 11.52 -2.21
C GLY A 50 6.84 11.62 -0.69
N GLN A 51 5.63 11.40 -0.17
CA GLN A 51 5.34 11.48 1.25
C GLN A 51 4.90 10.13 1.81
N ARG A 52 5.51 9.73 2.93
CA ARG A 52 5.14 8.52 3.66
C ARG A 52 3.67 8.56 4.06
N VAL A 53 2.95 7.47 3.84
CA VAL A 53 1.56 7.29 4.28
C VAL A 53 1.53 6.62 5.65
N GLY A 54 1.05 7.35 6.64
CA GLY A 54 0.98 6.89 8.02
C GLY A 54 2.34 6.80 8.72
N ASP A 55 2.31 6.42 9.99
CA ASP A 55 3.46 6.36 10.90
C ASP A 55 3.77 4.95 11.40
N PHE A 56 2.95 3.96 11.05
CA PHE A 56 3.21 2.57 11.40
C PHE A 56 4.50 2.06 10.74
N LEU A 57 5.35 1.48 11.58
CA LEU A 57 6.52 0.70 11.17
C LEU A 57 6.13 -0.78 11.16
N MET A 58 6.67 -1.54 10.21
CA MET A 58 6.40 -2.98 10.06
C MET A 58 4.90 -3.32 9.97
N ALA A 59 4.09 -2.45 9.36
CA ALA A 59 2.71 -2.80 9.03
C ALA A 59 2.71 -3.99 8.05
N PRO A 60 1.75 -4.94 8.13
CA PRO A 60 0.52 -4.91 8.92
C PRO A 60 0.62 -5.55 10.32
N GLY A 61 1.81 -5.93 10.79
CA GLY A 61 1.97 -6.70 12.04
C GLY A 61 1.96 -8.22 11.83
N TRP A 62 2.39 -8.95 12.86
CA TRP A 62 2.47 -10.41 12.80
C TRP A 62 1.12 -11.06 13.14
N THR A 63 0.61 -11.88 12.23
CA THR A 63 -0.59 -12.69 12.44
C THR A 63 -0.42 -14.08 11.82
N SER A 64 -1.30 -15.03 12.16
CA SER A 64 -1.39 -16.30 11.43
C SER A 64 -2.01 -16.07 10.05
N TYR A 65 -1.20 -15.73 9.04
CA TYR A 65 -1.67 -15.26 7.72
C TYR A 65 -2.68 -16.18 7.03
N GLN A 66 -2.53 -17.50 7.20
CA GLN A 66 -3.46 -18.49 6.64
C GLN A 66 -4.87 -18.41 7.24
N LYS A 67 -5.00 -17.83 8.44
CA LYS A 67 -6.29 -17.69 9.15
C LYS A 67 -6.80 -16.26 9.13
N ARG A 68 -5.91 -15.29 9.28
CA ARG A 68 -6.25 -13.87 9.37
C ARG A 68 -5.07 -13.02 8.96
N LEU A 69 -5.33 -12.02 8.15
CA LEU A 69 -4.41 -10.96 7.81
C LEU A 69 -5.05 -9.60 8.13
N GLN A 70 -4.32 -8.73 8.80
CA GLN A 70 -4.78 -7.38 9.10
C GLN A 70 -4.50 -6.45 7.92
N TYR A 71 -5.31 -5.41 7.77
CA TYR A 71 -5.08 -4.32 6.82
C TYR A 71 -5.22 -3.00 7.56
N GLN A 72 -4.59 -1.97 7.02
CA GLN A 72 -4.63 -0.62 7.57
C GLN A 72 -5.46 0.30 6.67
N LYS A 73 -5.97 1.36 7.28
CA LYS A 73 -6.80 2.39 6.65
C LYS A 73 -6.16 3.74 6.94
N TYR A 74 -5.75 4.45 5.91
CA TYR A 74 -5.17 5.79 6.03
C TYR A 74 -6.01 6.81 5.30
N ASP A 75 -6.29 7.94 5.94
CA ASP A 75 -6.77 9.11 5.21
C ASP A 75 -5.59 9.71 4.43
N VAL A 76 -5.71 9.76 3.11
CA VAL A 76 -4.67 10.26 2.20
C VAL A 76 -5.12 11.52 1.46
N SER A 77 -6.24 12.11 1.87
CA SER A 77 -6.88 13.22 1.16
C SER A 77 -5.93 14.41 0.97
N ALA A 78 -5.15 14.74 2.01
CA ALA A 78 -4.20 15.85 1.99
C ALA A 78 -2.93 15.61 1.17
N LEU A 79 -2.67 14.36 0.76
CA LEU A 79 -1.49 13.98 -0.01
C LEU A 79 -1.74 13.98 -1.52
N LEU A 80 -3.00 14.06 -1.94
CA LEU A 80 -3.39 13.99 -3.34
C LEU A 80 -2.99 15.24 -4.13
N LYS A 81 -2.65 15.00 -5.38
CA LYS A 81 -2.34 15.99 -6.42
C LYS A 81 -3.21 15.71 -7.66
N GLU A 82 -3.11 16.54 -8.69
CA GLU A 82 -3.75 16.25 -9.98
C GLU A 82 -3.19 14.96 -10.60
N ASN A 83 -1.86 14.83 -10.61
CA ASN A 83 -1.12 13.65 -11.04
C ASN A 83 -0.50 12.97 -9.83
N ASN A 84 -0.78 11.68 -9.63
CA ASN A 84 -0.37 10.96 -8.43
C ASN A 84 0.50 9.75 -8.74
N GLU A 85 1.45 9.51 -7.85
CA GLU A 85 2.31 8.32 -7.84
C GLU A 85 2.25 7.67 -6.45
N LEU A 86 1.73 6.45 -6.39
CA LEU A 86 1.69 5.62 -5.19
C LEU A 86 2.75 4.52 -5.32
N PHE A 87 3.69 4.50 -4.38
CA PHE A 87 4.69 3.46 -4.22
C PHE A 87 4.34 2.60 -3.00
N ILE A 88 4.41 1.28 -3.16
CA ILE A 88 4.31 0.31 -2.07
C ILE A 88 5.55 -0.57 -2.09
N THR A 89 6.42 -0.40 -1.11
CA THR A 89 7.59 -1.27 -0.91
C THR A 89 7.17 -2.42 -0.01
N VAL A 90 7.43 -3.67 -0.42
CA VAL A 90 7.04 -4.87 0.34
C VAL A 90 8.28 -5.64 0.75
N GLY A 91 8.43 -5.89 2.05
CA GLY A 91 9.47 -6.73 2.63
C GLY A 91 8.93 -8.09 3.08
N LYS A 92 9.81 -9.07 3.23
CA LYS A 92 9.45 -10.46 3.62
C LYS A 92 8.73 -10.55 4.97
N GLY A 93 9.07 -9.69 5.93
CA GLY A 93 8.44 -9.67 7.25
C GLY A 93 8.79 -10.92 8.08
N TRP A 94 7.77 -11.54 8.66
CA TRP A 94 7.83 -12.70 9.56
C TRP A 94 7.58 -14.03 8.86
#